data_AF-V9R8U1-F1
#
_entry.id   AF-V9R8U1-F1
#
_cell.length_a   1.000
_cell.length_b   1.000
_cell.length_c   1.000
_cell.angle_alpha   90.00
_cell.angle_beta   90.00
_cell.angle_gamma   90.00
#
_symmetry.space_group_name_H-M   'P 1'
#
loop_
_entity.id
_entity.type
_entity.pdbx_description
1 polymer ?
#
loop_
_entity_poly.entity_id
_entity_poly.type
_entity_poly.pdbx_seq_one_letter_code
_entity_poly.pdbx_strand_id
1 'polypeptide(L)'
;MHLILLSSVRSELILLPAKDVHFNKMLGYCYTSNNNLNMQIAMPVMDDMFYKRIYRTKFTDYNIVSSELLNLSLVFLYGKNPVSEPAHLVFMCPSDLIPTLFQEGVLLNTSTFLTAGVNYRPDLSLKDKTKCLFDDVKNRVSIRSSVPDGRMYRFSYLDSSGNMFHQSYQSTVLELVRVDEVSNDVEFVMKMQ
;
A
#
# COMPACT_ATOMS: atom_id res chain seq x y z
N MET A 1 -2.15 -14.36 -7.22
CA MET A 1 -1.69 -12.97 -7.41
C MET A 1 -0.26 -12.89 -6.90
N HIS A 2 0.69 -12.41 -7.70
CA HIS A 2 2.10 -12.34 -7.31
C HIS A 2 2.69 -10.98 -7.70
N LEU A 3 3.03 -10.17 -6.70
CA LEU A 3 3.70 -8.89 -6.89
C LEU A 3 5.13 -8.96 -6.33
N ILE A 4 6.03 -8.17 -6.91
CA ILE A 4 7.39 -7.99 -6.40
C ILE A 4 7.64 -6.51 -6.09
N LEU A 5 8.24 -6.25 -4.93
CA LEU A 5 8.62 -4.91 -4.51
C LEU A 5 10.00 -4.55 -5.06
N LEU A 6 10.08 -3.47 -5.82
CA LEU A 6 11.29 -2.87 -6.32
C LEU A 6 11.41 -1.42 -5.82
N SER A 7 12.53 -0.79 -6.15
CA SER A 7 12.78 0.63 -5.86
C SER A 7 12.84 1.40 -7.18
N SER A 8 12.41 2.66 -7.15
CA SER A 8 12.56 3.59 -8.27
C SER A 8 13.84 4.43 -8.16
N VAL A 9 14.28 4.99 -9.29
CA VAL A 9 15.36 6.00 -9.33
C VAL A 9 15.06 7.25 -8.49
N ARG A 10 13.80 7.48 -8.12
CA ARG A 10 13.34 8.59 -7.26
C ARG A 10 13.26 8.19 -5.78
N SER A 11 13.80 7.03 -5.40
CA SER A 11 13.69 6.46 -4.05
C SER A 11 12.26 6.15 -3.62
N GLU A 12 11.35 5.96 -4.58
CA GLU A 12 9.99 5.49 -4.33
C GLU A 12 9.94 3.96 -4.40
N LEU A 13 8.83 3.37 -3.95
CA LEU A 13 8.60 1.94 -4.05
C LEU A 13 7.77 1.63 -5.31
N ILE A 14 8.14 0.57 -6.03
CA ILE A 14 7.39 0.11 -7.20
C ILE A 14 6.92 -1.31 -6.92
N LEU A 15 5.63 -1.56 -7.08
CA LEU A 15 5.07 -2.91 -7.13
C LEU A 15 4.85 -3.30 -8.58
N LEU A 16 5.38 -4.44 -8.99
CA LEU A 16 5.17 -4.98 -10.34
C LEU A 16 4.68 -6.43 -10.28
N PRO A 17 3.94 -6.91 -11.29
CA PRO A 17 3.65 -8.34 -11.42
C PRO A 17 4.94 -9.14 -11.50
N ALA A 18 5.10 -10.13 -10.62
CA ALA A 18 6.34 -10.88 -10.50
C ALA A 18 6.71 -11.65 -11.79
N LYS A 19 5.72 -11.98 -12.63
CA LYS A 19 5.90 -12.63 -13.93
C LYS A 19 6.64 -11.77 -14.96
N ASP A 20 6.57 -10.45 -14.82
CA ASP A 20 7.11 -9.49 -15.78
C ASP A 20 8.50 -8.98 -15.37
N VAL A 21 9.01 -9.46 -14.22
CA VAL A 21 10.28 -9.03 -13.63
C VAL A 21 11.32 -10.15 -13.68
N HIS A 22 12.45 -9.84 -14.29
CA HIS A 22 13.64 -10.67 -14.34
C HIS A 22 14.70 -10.15 -13.36
N PHE A 23 15.51 -11.04 -12.81
CA PHE A 23 16.59 -10.68 -11.89
C PHE A 23 17.94 -11.14 -12.47
N ASN A 24 18.83 -10.18 -12.71
CA ASN A 24 20.20 -10.45 -13.09
C ASN A 24 21.04 -10.69 -11.83
N LYS A 25 21.38 -11.95 -11.55
CA LYS A 25 22.18 -12.32 -10.37
C LYS A 25 23.60 -11.74 -10.39
N MET A 26 24.21 -11.61 -11.56
CA MET A 26 25.58 -11.11 -11.69
C MET A 26 25.68 -9.62 -11.38
N LEU A 27 24.69 -8.86 -11.85
CA LEU A 27 24.66 -7.40 -11.72
C LEU A 27 23.79 -6.91 -10.55
N GLY A 28 23.05 -7.79 -9.89
CA GLY A 28 22.30 -7.49 -8.68
C GLY A 28 21.03 -6.65 -8.88
N TYR A 29 20.57 -6.44 -10.12
CA TYR A 29 19.38 -5.61 -10.41
C TYR A 29 18.23 -6.38 -11.06
N CYS A 30 17.03 -5.81 -10.94
CA CYS A 30 15.81 -6.27 -11.60
C CYS A 30 15.51 -5.47 -12.87
N TYR A 31 14.95 -6.12 -13.87
CA TYR A 31 14.51 -5.50 -15.12
C TYR A 31 13.26 -6.18 -15.66
N THR A 32 12.64 -5.57 -16.65
CA THR A 32 11.42 -6.03 -17.34
C THR A 32 11.63 -6.00 -18.85
N SER A 33 10.68 -6.51 -19.62
CA SER A 33 10.67 -6.34 -21.08
C SER A 33 10.33 -4.91 -21.54
N ASN A 34 9.85 -4.05 -20.65
CA ASN A 34 9.50 -2.67 -20.95
C ASN A 34 10.69 -1.74 -20.65
N ASN A 35 11.34 -1.25 -21.71
CA ASN A 35 12.51 -0.36 -21.57
C ASN A 35 12.19 0.95 -20.83
N ASN A 36 10.99 1.51 -21.01
CA ASN A 36 10.60 2.73 -20.30
C ASN A 36 10.49 2.51 -18.79
N LEU A 37 9.99 1.35 -18.38
CA LEU A 37 9.93 0.97 -16.98
C LEU A 37 11.31 0.65 -16.42
N ASN A 38 12.20 0.04 -17.21
CA ASN A 38 13.58 -0.25 -16.82
C ASN A 38 14.36 1.03 -16.46
N MET A 39 14.10 2.15 -17.13
CA MET A 39 14.69 3.45 -16.78
C MET A 39 14.25 3.98 -15.42
N GLN A 40 13.14 3.47 -14.87
CA GLN A 40 12.61 3.87 -13.57
C GLN A 40 13.05 2.95 -12.45
N ILE A 41 13.37 1.68 -12.73
CA ILE A 41 13.79 0.71 -11.72
C ILE A 41 15.23 1.00 -11.30
N ALA A 42 15.45 1.11 -10.00
CA ALA A 42 16.78 1.26 -9.42
C ALA A 42 17.11 0.08 -8.51
N MET A 43 18.42 -0.17 -8.37
CA MET A 43 18.89 -0.85 -7.17
C MET A 43 18.73 0.10 -5.97
N PRO A 44 18.33 -0.38 -4.79
CA PRO A 44 18.27 0.45 -3.61
C PRO A 44 19.68 0.99 -3.31
N VAL A 45 19.90 2.28 -3.59
CA VAL A 45 21.14 3.00 -3.28
C VAL A 45 21.15 3.45 -1.82
N MET A 46 19.96 3.56 -1.22
CA MET A 46 19.78 3.96 0.19
C MET A 46 20.53 3.00 1.11
N ASP A 47 21.42 3.54 1.94
CA ASP A 47 22.12 2.78 2.97
C ASP A 47 21.21 2.27 4.10
N ASP A 48 19.92 2.58 3.99
CA ASP A 48 18.90 2.08 4.88
C ASP A 48 18.70 0.56 4.69
N MET A 49 19.18 -0.15 5.71
CA MET A 49 19.01 -1.60 5.88
C MET A 49 17.55 -2.04 5.74
N PHE A 50 16.59 -1.18 6.06
CA PHE A 50 15.17 -1.47 5.90
C PHE A 50 14.80 -1.68 4.43
N TYR A 51 15.15 -0.74 3.55
CA TYR A 51 14.90 -0.84 2.11
C TYR A 51 15.63 -2.02 1.50
N LYS A 52 16.87 -2.29 1.94
CA LYS A 52 17.63 -3.48 1.52
C LYS A 52 16.93 -4.78 1.91
N ARG A 53 16.27 -4.83 3.08
CA ARG A 53 15.56 -6.03 3.58
C ARG A 53 14.23 -6.30 2.89
N ILE A 54 13.53 -5.28 2.42
CA ILE A 54 12.24 -5.44 1.73
C ILE A 54 12.37 -5.46 0.20
N TYR A 55 13.51 -5.03 -0.35
CA TYR A 55 13.77 -5.10 -1.79
C TYR A 55 13.63 -6.54 -2.31
N ARG A 56 12.94 -6.68 -3.45
CA ARG A 56 12.60 -7.95 -4.11
C ARG A 56 11.72 -8.89 -3.27
N THR A 57 11.03 -8.36 -2.27
CA THR A 57 9.98 -9.11 -1.57
C THR A 57 8.92 -9.53 -2.56
N LYS A 58 8.58 -10.82 -2.53
CA LYS A 58 7.50 -11.40 -3.32
C LYS A 58 6.27 -11.52 -2.45
N PHE A 59 5.24 -10.77 -2.79
CA PHE A 59 3.93 -10.85 -2.17
C PHE A 59 3.08 -11.87 -2.91
N THR A 60 2.46 -12.77 -2.16
CA THR A 60 1.70 -13.91 -2.69
C THR A 60 0.28 -13.97 -2.15
N ASP A 61 0.01 -13.21 -1.10
CA ASP A 61 -1.29 -13.16 -0.42
C ASP A 61 -1.61 -11.70 -0.06
N TYR A 62 -2.89 -11.42 0.17
CA TYR A 62 -3.35 -10.08 0.45
C TYR A 62 -4.70 -10.06 1.17
N ASN A 63 -4.91 -9.00 1.93
CA ASN A 63 -6.23 -8.62 2.42
C ASN A 63 -6.52 -7.18 2.00
N ILE A 64 -7.80 -6.84 1.90
CA ILE A 64 -8.27 -5.49 1.57
C ILE A 64 -9.13 -5.00 2.73
N VAL A 65 -8.91 -3.75 3.14
CA VAL A 65 -9.80 -3.03 4.05
C VAL A 65 -10.37 -1.84 3.30
N SER A 66 -11.67 -1.83 3.05
CA SER A 66 -12.32 -0.82 2.22
C SER A 66 -13.55 -0.22 2.90
N SER A 67 -13.89 1.00 2.49
CA SER A 67 -15.14 1.66 2.86
C SER A 67 -15.88 2.10 1.61
N GLU A 68 -17.16 1.71 1.52
CA GLU A 68 -18.04 2.05 0.39
C GLU A 68 -18.20 3.57 0.21
N LEU A 69 -18.07 4.35 1.29
CA LEU A 69 -18.25 5.80 1.27
C LEU A 69 -16.98 6.58 0.88
N LEU A 70 -15.80 5.96 0.85
CA LEU A 70 -14.52 6.66 0.66
C LEU A 70 -13.89 6.47 -0.72
N ASN A 71 -14.47 5.62 -1.58
CA ASN A 71 -13.84 5.13 -2.81
C ASN A 71 -12.33 4.80 -2.63
N LEU A 72 -12.00 4.28 -1.45
CA LEU A 72 -10.64 4.07 -1.00
C LEU A 72 -10.53 2.68 -0.37
N SER A 73 -9.48 1.98 -0.75
CA SER A 73 -9.11 0.68 -0.21
C SER A 73 -7.69 0.74 0.34
N LEU A 74 -7.49 0.18 1.53
CA LEU A 74 -6.18 -0.13 2.07
C LEU A 74 -5.84 -1.56 1.66
N VAL A 75 -4.72 -1.72 0.97
CA VAL A 75 -4.23 -3.01 0.50
C VAL A 75 -3.12 -3.47 1.42
N PHE A 76 -3.28 -4.66 1.99
CA PHE A 76 -2.30 -5.31 2.86
C PHE A 76 -1.72 -6.50 2.11
N LEU A 77 -0.48 -6.37 1.66
CA LEU A 77 0.23 -7.44 0.97
C LEU A 77 1.10 -8.23 1.94
N TYR A 78 1.10 -9.54 1.78
CA TYR A 78 1.87 -10.48 2.58
C TYR A 78 2.72 -11.39 1.70
N GLY A 79 3.97 -11.60 2.12
CA GLY A 79 4.97 -12.23 1.28
C GLY A 79 6.21 -12.65 2.03
N LYS A 80 7.26 -12.93 1.26
CA LYS A 80 8.59 -13.24 1.78
C LYS A 80 9.65 -12.44 1.04
N ASN A 81 10.64 -11.95 1.80
CA ASN A 81 11.82 -11.31 1.23
C ASN A 81 12.79 -12.36 0.64
N PRO A 82 13.90 -11.94 -0.02
CA PRO A 82 14.85 -12.89 -0.63
C PRO A 82 15.52 -13.86 0.34
N VAL A 83 15.56 -13.56 1.65
CA VAL A 83 16.08 -14.44 2.71
C VAL A 83 14.98 -15.27 3.38
N SER A 84 13.79 -15.31 2.79
CA SER A 84 12.62 -16.08 3.24
C SER A 84 11.96 -15.62 4.54
N GLU A 85 12.25 -14.41 5.01
CA GLU A 85 11.54 -13.80 6.15
C GLU A 85 10.15 -13.30 5.71
N PRO A 86 9.10 -13.55 6.51
CA PRO A 86 7.79 -12.94 6.32
C PRO A 86 7.88 -11.42 6.20
N ALA A 87 7.23 -10.85 5.20
CA ALA A 87 7.21 -9.43 4.93
C ALA A 87 5.78 -8.94 4.66
N HIS A 88 5.55 -7.67 4.96
CA HIS A 88 4.28 -6.98 4.71
C HIS A 88 4.50 -5.62 4.05
N LEU A 89 3.48 -5.17 3.33
CA LEU A 89 3.40 -3.83 2.75
C LEU A 89 1.95 -3.36 2.81
N VAL A 90 1.75 -2.12 3.24
CA VAL A 90 0.43 -1.49 3.34
C VAL A 90 0.44 -0.18 2.59
N PHE A 91 -0.55 0.00 1.73
CA PHE A 91 -0.72 1.23 0.95
C PHE A 91 -2.19 1.48 0.64
N MET A 92 -2.49 2.72 0.27
CA MET A 92 -3.78 3.17 -0.20
C MET A 92 -3.91 2.99 -1.71
N CYS A 93 -5.07 2.51 -2.14
CA CYS A 93 -5.42 2.33 -3.54
C CYS A 93 -6.88 2.75 -3.75
N PRO A 94 -7.20 3.57 -4.77
CA PRO A 94 -8.58 3.78 -5.20
C PRO A 94 -9.27 2.44 -5.47
N SER A 95 -10.50 2.28 -4.98
CA SER A 95 -11.18 0.97 -5.00
C SER A 95 -11.41 0.44 -6.42
N ASP A 96 -11.60 1.34 -7.39
CA ASP A 96 -11.76 1.06 -8.81
C ASP A 96 -10.46 0.58 -9.51
N LEU A 97 -9.29 0.88 -8.93
CA LEU A 97 -7.99 0.47 -9.45
C LEU A 97 -7.46 -0.84 -8.84
N ILE A 98 -8.16 -1.43 -7.87
CA ILE A 98 -7.78 -2.74 -7.30
C ILE A 98 -7.69 -3.84 -8.38
N PRO A 99 -8.61 -3.96 -9.36
CA PRO A 99 -8.52 -5.01 -10.38
C PRO A 99 -7.28 -4.87 -11.29
N THR A 100 -6.87 -3.64 -11.59
CA THR A 100 -5.74 -3.36 -12.50
C THR A 100 -4.40 -3.39 -11.78
N LEU A 101 -4.36 -3.06 -10.48
CA LEU A 101 -3.16 -3.13 -9.63
C LEU A 101 -2.36 -4.44 -9.81
N PHE A 102 -3.04 -5.58 -9.85
CA PHE A 102 -2.39 -6.89 -9.93
C PHE A 102 -1.94 -7.26 -11.34
N GLN A 103 -2.40 -6.53 -12.36
CA GLN A 103 -2.08 -6.75 -13.76
C GLN A 103 -0.97 -5.82 -14.24
N GLU A 104 -0.98 -4.57 -13.77
CA GLU A 104 -0.09 -3.51 -14.27
C GLU A 104 0.96 -3.09 -13.23
N GLY A 105 0.74 -3.39 -11.95
CA GLY A 105 1.54 -2.88 -10.86
C GLY A 105 1.15 -1.46 -10.45
N VAL A 106 1.93 -0.85 -9.56
CA VAL A 106 1.69 0.51 -9.06
C VAL A 106 2.99 1.15 -8.55
N LEU A 107 3.12 2.45 -8.78
CA LEU A 107 4.14 3.29 -8.13
C LEU A 107 3.58 3.79 -6.80
N LEU A 108 4.27 3.49 -5.71
CA LEU A 108 3.91 3.92 -4.37
C LEU A 108 4.72 5.15 -3.99
N ASN A 109 4.06 6.30 -4.05
CA ASN A 109 4.62 7.57 -3.62
C ASN A 109 4.33 7.82 -2.13
N THR A 110 4.77 8.96 -1.61
CA THR A 110 4.58 9.34 -0.20
C THR A 110 3.12 9.54 0.21
N SER A 111 2.21 9.72 -0.76
CA SER A 111 0.77 9.87 -0.49
C SER A 111 0.02 8.55 -0.46
N THR A 112 0.53 7.48 -1.07
CA THR A 112 -0.14 6.17 -1.13
C THR A 112 0.52 5.14 -0.23
N PHE A 113 1.83 5.18 -0.06
CA PHE A 113 2.56 4.30 0.86
C PHE A 113 2.22 4.60 2.32
N LEU A 114 1.90 3.58 3.12
CA LEU A 114 1.62 3.73 4.55
C LEU A 114 2.71 3.12 5.42
N THR A 115 3.04 1.84 5.20
CA THR A 115 4.09 1.14 5.95
C THR A 115 4.55 -0.12 5.23
N ALA A 116 5.72 -0.62 5.60
CA ALA A 116 6.23 -1.93 5.21
C ALA A 116 7.09 -2.51 6.33
N GLY A 117 7.44 -3.79 6.25
CA GLY A 117 8.44 -4.37 7.13
C GLY A 117 8.51 -5.88 7.08
N VAL A 118 9.42 -6.43 7.88
CA VAL A 118 9.66 -7.87 8.01
C VAL A 118 9.29 -8.35 9.41
N ASN A 119 8.92 -9.62 9.54
CA ASN A 119 8.64 -10.30 10.80
C ASN A 119 7.62 -9.57 11.71
N TYR A 120 6.64 -8.88 11.11
CA TYR A 120 5.57 -8.24 11.90
C TYR A 120 4.68 -9.31 12.54
N ARG A 121 4.71 -9.39 13.88
CA ARG A 121 3.90 -10.30 14.72
C ARG A 121 3.77 -11.71 14.10
N PRO A 122 4.90 -12.44 13.94
CA PRO A 122 4.96 -13.62 13.08
C PRO A 122 4.02 -14.75 13.52
N ASP A 123 3.68 -14.78 14.81
CA ASP A 123 2.76 -15.68 15.51
C ASP A 123 1.29 -15.50 15.11
N LEU A 124 0.91 -14.35 14.54
CA LEU A 124 -0.48 -14.06 14.17
C LEU A 124 -0.85 -14.60 12.78
N SER A 125 -2.14 -14.94 12.63
CA SER A 125 -2.76 -15.20 11.34
C SER A 125 -2.71 -13.94 10.44
N LEU A 126 -2.80 -14.09 9.11
CA LEU A 126 -2.85 -12.92 8.21
C LEU A 126 -4.05 -12.01 8.50
N LYS A 127 -5.19 -12.59 8.89
CA LYS A 127 -6.41 -11.88 9.25
C LYS A 127 -6.19 -11.02 10.50
N ASP A 128 -5.52 -11.54 11.51
CA ASP A 128 -5.23 -10.79 12.73
C ASP A 128 -4.11 -9.77 12.55
N LYS A 129 -3.08 -10.10 11.75
CA LYS A 129 -2.07 -9.12 11.29
C LYS A 129 -2.71 -7.93 10.62
N THR A 130 -3.73 -8.15 9.79
CA THR A 130 -4.44 -7.08 9.07
C THR A 130 -5.18 -6.15 10.03
N LYS A 131 -5.85 -6.69 11.04
CA LYS A 131 -6.52 -5.88 12.07
C LYS A 131 -5.51 -5.00 12.81
N CYS A 132 -4.41 -5.61 13.30
CA CYS A 132 -3.37 -4.86 14.01
C CYS A 132 -2.69 -3.82 13.12
N LEU A 133 -2.33 -4.16 11.88
CA LEU A 133 -1.73 -3.21 10.95
C LEU A 133 -2.68 -2.07 10.60
N PHE A 134 -3.99 -2.35 10.46
CA PHE A 134 -4.98 -1.30 10.23
C PHE A 134 -5.00 -0.32 11.40
N ASP A 135 -5.06 -0.80 12.64
CA ASP A 135 -5.00 0.06 13.83
C ASP A 135 -3.71 0.88 13.90
N ASP A 136 -2.57 0.30 13.50
CA ASP A 136 -1.27 0.97 13.48
C ASP A 136 -1.16 2.09 12.42
N VAL A 137 -1.93 2.00 11.32
CA VAL A 137 -1.79 2.92 10.17
C VAL A 137 -3.00 3.80 9.88
N LYS A 138 -4.17 3.54 10.48
CA LYS A 138 -5.42 4.25 10.18
C LYS A 138 -5.30 5.77 10.34
N ASN A 139 -4.51 6.23 11.32
CA ASN A 139 -4.26 7.67 11.56
C ASN A 139 -3.39 8.35 10.48
N ARG A 140 -2.75 7.57 9.61
CA ARG A 140 -1.99 8.07 8.45
C ARG A 140 -2.88 8.26 7.22
N VAL A 141 -4.09 7.71 7.24
CA VAL A 141 -5.05 7.85 6.14
C VAL A 141 -5.68 9.23 6.20
N SER A 142 -5.47 10.00 5.14
CA SER A 142 -6.08 11.31 4.95
C SER A 142 -7.29 11.18 4.03
N ILE A 143 -8.46 11.59 4.52
CA ILE A 143 -9.71 11.60 3.77
C ILE A 143 -10.00 13.04 3.36
N ARG A 144 -10.15 13.27 2.06
CA ARG A 144 -10.52 14.59 1.51
C ARG A 144 -12.02 14.65 1.30
N SER A 145 -12.64 15.74 1.70
CA SER A 145 -14.08 15.95 1.58
C SER A 145 -14.40 17.40 1.26
N SER A 146 -15.51 17.65 0.56
CA SER A 146 -16.08 18.98 0.37
C SER A 146 -17.02 19.41 1.51
N VAL A 147 -17.21 18.54 2.52
CA VAL A 147 -18.04 18.82 3.70
C VAL A 147 -17.23 18.67 4.99
N PRO A 148 -17.50 19.51 6.01
CA PRO A 148 -16.72 19.54 7.26
C PRO A 148 -17.06 18.42 8.24
N ASP A 149 -18.17 17.70 8.03
CA ASP A 149 -18.73 16.82 9.05
C ASP A 149 -17.89 15.55 9.24
N GLY A 150 -17.45 15.34 10.49
CA GLY A 150 -16.93 14.06 10.95
C GLY A 150 -17.97 12.97 10.73
N ARG A 151 -17.58 11.87 10.08
CA ARG A 151 -18.46 10.76 9.76
C ARG A 151 -17.94 9.48 10.39
N MET A 152 -18.87 8.62 10.75
CA MET A 152 -18.55 7.23 11.06
C MET A 152 -18.50 6.45 9.76
N TYR A 153 -17.35 5.85 9.48
CA TYR A 153 -17.12 5.01 8.32
C TYR A 153 -17.07 3.56 8.74
N ARG A 154 -17.85 2.72 8.05
CA ARG A 154 -17.73 1.27 8.14
C ARG A 154 -16.60 0.82 7.22
N PHE A 155 -15.69 0.02 7.76
CA PHE A 155 -14.63 -0.66 7.03
C PHE A 155 -14.90 -2.15 7.01
N SER A 156 -14.92 -2.73 5.81
CA SER A 156 -15.05 -4.17 5.59
C SER A 156 -13.69 -4.77 5.28
N TYR A 157 -13.39 -5.89 5.93
CA TYR A 157 -12.11 -6.59 5.78
C TYR A 157 -12.35 -7.84 4.94
N LEU A 158 -11.73 -7.88 3.78
CA LEU A 158 -11.87 -8.93 2.77
C LEU A 158 -10.56 -9.69 2.63
N ASP A 159 -10.63 -11.01 2.59
CA ASP A 159 -9.48 -11.84 2.26
C ASP A 159 -9.24 -11.93 0.74
N SER A 160 -8.15 -12.57 0.33
CA SER A 160 -7.77 -12.73 -1.07
C SER A 160 -8.83 -13.44 -1.94
N SER A 161 -9.75 -14.16 -1.31
CA SER A 161 -10.86 -14.85 -1.98
C SER A 161 -12.12 -13.99 -2.05
N GLY A 162 -12.08 -12.75 -1.53
CA GLY A 162 -13.21 -11.84 -1.46
C GLY A 162 -14.15 -12.11 -0.28
N ASN A 163 -13.80 -13.02 0.64
CA ASN A 163 -14.65 -13.31 1.79
C ASN A 163 -14.43 -12.27 2.89
N MET A 164 -15.53 -11.74 3.40
CA MET A 164 -15.47 -10.84 4.56
C MET A 164 -15.16 -11.63 5.82
N PHE A 165 -14.17 -11.16 6.59
CA PHE A 165 -13.76 -11.81 7.85
C PHE A 165 -13.82 -10.89 9.06
N HIS A 166 -13.97 -9.58 8.86
CA HIS A 166 -14.09 -8.61 9.93
C HIS A 166 -14.76 -7.31 9.44
N GLN A 167 -15.28 -6.54 10.38
CA GLN A 167 -15.81 -5.20 10.16
C GLN A 167 -15.45 -4.32 11.34
N SER A 168 -15.10 -3.07 11.06
CA SER A 168 -14.82 -2.06 12.08
C SER A 168 -15.44 -0.72 11.71
N TYR A 169 -15.73 0.11 12.71
CA TYR A 169 -16.27 1.44 12.53
C TYR A 169 -15.25 2.45 13.02
N GLN A 170 -14.90 3.43 12.19
CA GLN A 170 -13.94 4.48 12.53
C GLN A 170 -14.60 5.84 12.35
N SER A 171 -14.45 6.70 13.34
CA SER A 171 -14.83 8.11 13.23
C SER A 171 -13.71 8.90 12.59
N THR A 172 -14.07 9.97 11.87
CA THR A 172 -13.10 10.95 11.41
C THR A 172 -13.19 12.25 12.19
N VAL A 173 -12.05 12.93 12.30
CA VAL A 173 -11.95 14.29 12.81
C VAL A 173 -11.30 15.19 11.78
N LEU A 174 -11.72 16.45 11.76
CA LEU A 174 -11.14 17.47 10.89
C LEU A 174 -9.71 17.76 11.36
N GLU A 175 -8.77 17.66 10.43
CA GLU A 175 -7.37 18.01 10.66
C GLU A 175 -7.03 19.38 10.07
N LEU A 176 -7.45 19.61 8.82
CA LEU A 176 -7.08 20.81 8.07
C LEU A 176 -8.21 21.23 7.14
N VAL A 177 -8.36 22.54 6.99
CA VAL A 177 -9.19 23.15 5.93
C VAL A 177 -8.27 23.80 4.92
N ARG A 178 -8.48 23.51 3.64
CA ARG A 178 -7.78 24.11 2.51
C ARG A 178 -8.77 24.89 1.69
N VAL A 179 -8.36 26.08 1.25
CA VAL A 179 -9.16 26.93 0.38
C VAL A 179 -8.34 27.15 -0.88
N ASP A 180 -8.90 26.79 -2.03
CA ASP A 180 -8.36 27.20 -3.32
C ASP A 180 -8.76 28.65 -3.56
N GLU A 181 -7.81 29.57 -3.55
CA GLU A 181 -8.07 31.01 -3.70
C GLU A 181 -8.55 31.39 -5.11
N VAL A 182 -8.36 30.52 -6.11
CA VAL A 182 -8.77 30.77 -7.49
C VAL A 182 -10.20 30.30 -7.73
N SER A 183 -10.56 29.11 -7.25
CA SER A 183 -11.92 28.56 -7.42
C SER A 183 -12.88 28.87 -6.26
N ASN A 184 -12.36 29.36 -5.12
CA ASN A 184 -13.06 29.42 -3.84
C ASN A 184 -13.56 28.06 -3.33
N ASP A 185 -13.02 26.96 -3.83
CA ASP A 185 -13.36 25.63 -3.33
C ASP A 185 -12.72 25.37 -1.97
N VAL A 186 -13.51 24.79 -1.07
CA VAL A 186 -13.06 24.42 0.28
C VAL A 186 -12.89 22.90 0.34
N GLU A 187 -11.67 22.45 0.60
CA GLU A 187 -11.33 21.05 0.84
C GLU A 187 -11.08 20.84 2.35
N PHE A 188 -11.87 19.96 2.95
CA PHE A 188 -11.68 19.48 4.33
C PHE A 188 -10.85 18.20 4.31
N VAL A 189 -9.73 18.21 5.02
CA VAL A 189 -8.87 17.05 5.20
C VAL A 189 -9.14 16.47 6.58
N MET A 190 -9.64 15.25 6.59
CA MET A 190 -10.06 14.51 7.78
C MET A 190 -9.09 13.35 8.06
N LYS A 191 -8.89 13.01 9.32
CA LYS A 191 -8.14 11.82 9.76
C LYS A 191 -9.01 10.85 10.54
N MET A 192 -8.69 9.56 10.45
CA MET A 192 -9.33 8.54 11.27
C MET A 192 -8.82 8.58 12.72
N GLN A 193 -9.72 8.31 13.66
CA GLN A 193 -9.42 8.08 15.09
C GLN A 193 -9.54 6.61 15.47
#